data_AF-A0A0Q6GN74-F1
#
_entry.id   AF-A0A0Q6GN74-F1
#
_cell.length_a   1.000
_cell.length_b   1.000
_cell.length_c   1.000
_cell.angle_alpha   90.00
_cell.angle_beta   90.00
_cell.angle_gamma   90.00
#
_symmetry.space_group_name_H-M   'P 1'
#
loop_
_entity.id
_entity.type
_entity.pdbx_description
1 polymer ?
#
loop_
_entity_poly.entity_id
_entity_poly.type
_entity_poly.pdbx_seq_one_letter_code
_entity_poly.pdbx_strand_id
1 'polypeptide(L)'
;MRRCVAVLLTVFVALILGTSSASAHSVVVGSSPENDSSVDAGPAEATVTFNEAVQSDFASLTVVGPDGNLWSEGDPRVSGSTVAIDVRELGPTGTYTIAYRVTSADGHPVSGTRTFELTTAGNGTPGAAADSDASGASGGGVPLWPFLVAAAVVFLGGLAFALRKKD
;
A
#
# COMPACT_ATOMS: atom_id res chain seq x y z
N MET A 1 -35.19 20.24 -29.98
CA MET A 1 -33.73 20.04 -30.16
C MET A 1 -32.89 20.80 -29.13
N ARG A 2 -32.89 22.15 -29.11
CA ARG A 2 -32.06 22.95 -28.15
C ARG A 2 -32.27 22.63 -26.67
N ARG A 3 -33.51 22.36 -26.24
CA ARG A 3 -33.85 22.01 -24.85
C ARG A 3 -33.32 20.62 -24.46
N CYS A 4 -33.37 19.65 -25.37
CA CYS A 4 -32.82 18.31 -25.16
C CYS A 4 -31.29 18.36 -25.01
N VAL A 5 -30.62 19.19 -25.83
CA VAL A 5 -29.17 19.39 -25.75
C VAL A 5 -28.76 20.03 -24.42
N ALA A 6 -29.50 21.04 -23.94
CA ALA A 6 -29.23 21.67 -22.65
C ALA A 6 -29.38 20.69 -21.47
N VAL A 7 -30.46 19.89 -21.46
CA VAL A 7 -30.68 18.87 -20.41
C VAL A 7 -29.57 17.82 -20.42
N LEU A 8 -29.17 17.32 -21.59
CA LEU A 8 -28.07 16.36 -21.70
C LEU A 8 -26.74 16.96 -21.22
N LEU A 9 -26.46 18.22 -21.53
CA LEU A 9 -25.25 18.91 -21.09
C LEU A 9 -25.22 19.07 -19.56
N THR A 10 -26.36 19.43 -18.95
CA THR A 10 -26.47 19.59 -17.49
C THR A 10 -26.32 18.25 -16.78
N VAL A 11 -26.94 17.18 -17.29
CA VAL A 11 -26.79 15.82 -16.75
C VAL A 11 -25.34 15.36 -16.87
N PHE A 12 -24.69 15.60 -18.02
CA PHE A 12 -23.28 15.28 -18.22
C PHE A 12 -22.38 16.02 -17.22
N VAL A 13 -22.55 17.33 -17.05
CA VAL A 13 -21.78 18.14 -16.07
C VAL A 13 -22.02 17.68 -14.63
N ALA A 14 -23.24 17.28 -14.28
CA ALA A 14 -23.52 16.73 -12.95
C ALA A 14 -22.82 15.37 -12.71
N LEU A 15 -22.68 14.53 -13.75
CA LEU A 15 -21.98 13.24 -13.68
C LEU A 15 -20.46 13.39 -13.48
N ILE A 16 -19.81 14.33 -14.17
CA ILE A 16 -18.36 14.55 -14.01
C ILE A 16 -17.98 15.24 -12.69
N LEU A 17 -18.85 16.07 -12.13
CA LEU A 17 -18.60 16.73 -10.83
C LEU A 17 -18.78 15.76 -9.63
N GLY A 18 -19.37 14.58 -9.85
CA GLY A 18 -19.66 13.58 -8.82
C GLY A 18 -18.61 12.48 -8.66
N THR A 19 -17.48 12.52 -9.37
CA THR A 19 -16.46 11.47 -9.24
C THR A 19 -15.61 11.69 -8.00
N SER A 20 -16.02 11.14 -6.86
CA SER A 20 -15.12 10.95 -5.73
C SER A 20 -14.01 9.97 -6.16
N SER A 21 -12.74 10.34 -5.96
CA SER A 21 -11.63 9.40 -6.11
C SER A 21 -11.84 8.21 -5.17
N ALA A 22 -12.15 7.04 -5.72
CA ALA A 22 -12.08 5.80 -4.96
C ALA A 22 -10.59 5.48 -4.77
N SER A 23 -10.09 5.54 -3.53
CA SER A 23 -8.77 5.01 -3.22
C SER A 23 -8.88 3.50 -3.25
N ALA A 24 -8.23 2.86 -4.22
CA ALA A 24 -8.25 1.41 -4.39
C ALA A 24 -7.09 0.72 -3.64
N HIS A 25 -6.10 1.49 -3.20
CA HIS A 25 -4.93 0.98 -2.48
C HIS A 25 -5.19 0.94 -0.98
N SER A 26 -4.77 -0.18 -0.37
CA SER A 26 -4.79 -0.34 1.07
C SER A 26 -3.80 0.61 1.74
N VAL A 27 -4.28 1.32 2.76
CA VAL A 27 -3.51 2.27 3.58
C VAL A 27 -3.48 1.74 5.01
N VAL A 28 -2.31 1.79 5.64
CA VAL A 28 -2.17 1.43 7.05
C VAL A 28 -2.90 2.44 7.92
N VAL A 29 -3.81 1.95 8.76
CA VAL A 29 -4.59 2.72 9.73
C VAL A 29 -4.15 2.47 11.18
N GLY A 30 -3.33 1.45 11.43
CA GLY A 30 -2.79 1.18 12.76
C GLY A 30 -1.75 0.06 12.77
N SER A 31 -1.03 -0.06 13.88
CA SER A 31 -0.13 -1.17 14.18
C SER A 31 -0.14 -1.48 15.67
N SER A 32 0.23 -2.70 16.03
CA SER A 32 0.57 -3.08 17.39
C SER A 32 1.94 -3.75 17.40
N PRO A 33 2.93 -3.26 18.16
CA PRO A 33 2.94 -1.98 18.88
C PRO A 33 2.61 -0.76 18.00
N GLU A 34 2.14 0.32 18.64
CA GLU A 34 1.80 1.56 17.93
C GLU A 34 3.07 2.18 17.33
N ASN A 35 2.93 2.82 16.17
CA ASN A 35 4.06 3.47 15.51
C ASN A 35 4.70 4.53 16.42
N ASP A 36 6.01 4.51 16.51
CA ASP A 36 6.85 5.39 17.32
C ASP A 36 6.55 5.33 18.83
N SER A 37 5.87 4.26 19.29
CA SER A 37 5.65 4.01 20.71
C SER A 37 6.90 3.47 21.40
N SER A 38 7.01 3.71 22.70
CA SER A 38 7.99 3.07 23.58
C SER A 38 7.29 2.03 24.45
N VAL A 39 7.87 0.83 24.53
CA VAL A 39 7.37 -0.28 25.34
C VAL A 39 8.45 -0.74 26.32
N ASP A 40 8.03 -1.19 27.50
CA ASP A 40 8.90 -1.77 28.53
C ASP A 40 9.07 -3.27 28.36
N ALA A 41 8.09 -3.95 27.77
CA ALA A 41 8.17 -5.37 27.40
C ALA A 41 7.89 -5.56 25.90
N GLY A 42 8.61 -6.51 25.29
CA GLY A 42 8.36 -6.91 23.90
C GLY A 42 6.98 -7.55 23.73
N PRO A 43 6.29 -7.30 22.60
CA PRO A 43 5.00 -7.95 22.33
C PRO A 43 5.21 -9.43 21.99
N ALA A 44 4.18 -10.26 22.21
CA ALA A 44 4.17 -11.64 21.72
C ALA A 44 3.84 -11.73 20.22
N GLU A 45 3.19 -10.70 19.67
CA GLU A 45 2.75 -10.62 18.27
C GLU A 45 2.86 -9.17 17.79
N ALA A 46 3.30 -8.98 16.55
CA ALA A 46 3.25 -7.68 15.88
C ALA A 46 2.13 -7.70 14.82
N THR A 47 1.39 -6.59 14.71
CA THR A 47 0.29 -6.46 13.74
C THR A 47 0.33 -5.15 12.97
N VAL A 48 -0.16 -5.18 11.74
CA VAL A 48 -0.42 -4.01 10.90
C VAL A 48 -1.86 -4.10 10.39
N THR A 49 -2.64 -3.03 10.62
CA THR A 49 -4.05 -2.94 10.23
C THR A 49 -4.20 -1.95 9.08
N PHE A 50 -4.98 -2.33 8.08
CA PHE A 50 -5.30 -1.54 6.89
C PHE A 50 -6.75 -1.05 6.93
N ASN A 51 -7.07 -0.04 6.12
CA ASN A 51 -8.43 0.50 5.95
C ASN A 51 -9.41 -0.48 5.29
N GLU A 52 -8.91 -1.54 4.65
CA GLU A 52 -9.69 -2.53 3.91
C GLU A 52 -9.03 -3.91 3.98
N ALA A 53 -9.76 -4.94 3.54
CA ALA A 53 -9.21 -6.29 3.50
C ALA A 53 -8.06 -6.41 2.50
N VAL A 54 -7.01 -7.13 2.90
CA VAL A 54 -5.84 -7.42 2.05
C VAL A 54 -5.88 -8.88 1.62
N GLN A 55 -5.27 -9.20 0.49
CA GLN A 55 -5.13 -10.58 0.05
C GLN A 55 -4.14 -11.32 0.95
N SER A 56 -4.43 -12.59 1.23
CA SER A 56 -3.57 -13.47 2.03
C SER A 56 -2.31 -13.89 1.28
N ASP A 57 -2.41 -14.03 -0.03
CA ASP A 57 -1.31 -14.53 -0.85
C ASP A 57 -0.17 -13.49 -0.91
N PHE A 58 1.06 -13.98 -0.69
CA PHE A 58 2.29 -13.18 -0.73
C PHE A 58 2.38 -12.06 0.31
N ALA A 59 1.56 -12.10 1.36
CA ALA A 59 1.71 -11.22 2.51
C ALA A 59 3.03 -11.54 3.24
N SER A 60 3.77 -10.50 3.61
CA SER A 60 4.95 -10.58 4.47
C SER A 60 4.85 -9.56 5.60
N LEU A 61 5.27 -9.99 6.79
CA LEU A 61 5.43 -9.13 7.96
C LEU A 61 6.66 -9.63 8.69
N THR A 62 7.57 -8.74 9.08
CA THR A 62 8.79 -9.11 9.82
C THR A 62 9.09 -8.06 10.87
N VAL A 63 9.69 -8.48 11.98
CA VAL A 63 10.21 -7.57 13.00
C VAL A 63 11.73 -7.66 12.99
N VAL A 64 12.42 -6.54 12.80
CA VAL A 64 13.88 -6.43 12.79
C VAL A 64 14.33 -5.59 13.97
N GLY A 65 15.31 -6.08 14.72
CA GLY A 65 15.83 -5.40 15.91
C GLY A 65 16.94 -4.41 15.61
N PRO A 66 17.41 -3.66 16.62
CA PRO A 66 18.51 -2.70 16.49
C PRO A 66 19.86 -3.37 16.15
N ASP A 67 19.93 -4.70 16.30
CA ASP A 67 21.05 -5.55 15.93
C ASP A 67 21.03 -6.02 14.47
N GLY A 68 20.01 -5.66 13.69
CA GLY A 68 19.85 -6.04 12.29
C GLY A 68 19.35 -7.47 12.06
N ASN A 69 18.96 -8.17 13.13
CA ASN A 69 18.44 -9.53 13.05
C ASN A 69 16.91 -9.58 13.11
N LEU A 70 16.34 -10.68 12.61
CA LEU A 70 14.92 -10.97 12.69
C LEU A 70 14.53 -11.34 14.13
N TRP A 71 13.51 -10.69 14.66
CA TRP A 71 12.85 -11.02 15.92
C TRP A 71 11.44 -11.56 15.74
N SER A 72 10.94 -11.60 14.50
CA SER A 72 9.73 -12.34 14.14
C SER A 72 10.01 -13.81 13.85
N GLU A 73 9.00 -14.66 14.02
CA GLU A 73 9.08 -16.09 13.72
C GLU A 73 7.81 -16.60 13.03
N GLY A 74 7.97 -17.62 12.18
CA GLY A 74 6.88 -18.25 11.46
C GLY A 74 6.40 -17.43 10.27
N ASP A 75 5.23 -17.81 9.76
CA ASP A 75 4.58 -17.16 8.63
C ASP A 75 3.57 -16.11 9.11
N PRO A 76 3.41 -15.00 8.36
CA PRO A 76 2.39 -14.00 8.67
C PRO A 76 0.97 -14.56 8.49
N ARG A 77 0.06 -14.14 9.36
CA ARG A 77 -1.35 -14.50 9.35
C ARG A 77 -2.18 -13.31 8.92
N VAL A 78 -3.02 -13.47 7.90
CA VAL A 78 -3.93 -12.44 7.42
C VAL A 78 -5.35 -12.74 7.88
N SER A 79 -5.99 -11.75 8.53
CA SER A 79 -7.39 -11.81 8.95
C SER A 79 -8.10 -10.52 8.55
N GLY A 80 -8.81 -10.56 7.43
CA GLY A 80 -9.49 -9.39 6.86
C GLY A 80 -8.50 -8.29 6.51
N SER A 81 -8.53 -7.18 7.26
CA SER A 81 -7.67 -6.03 7.07
C SER A 81 -6.41 -6.03 7.95
N THR A 82 -6.16 -7.10 8.71
CA THR A 82 -5.03 -7.16 9.64
C THR A 82 -4.05 -8.26 9.23
N VAL A 83 -2.76 -7.93 9.25
CA VAL A 83 -1.66 -8.89 9.12
C VAL A 83 -0.93 -8.98 10.44
N ALA A 84 -0.65 -10.19 10.89
CA ALA A 84 -0.04 -10.48 12.18
C ALA A 84 1.13 -11.45 12.06
N ILE A 85 2.14 -11.34 12.93
CA ILE A 85 3.25 -12.30 13.02
C ILE A 85 3.71 -12.48 14.46
N ASP A 86 4.07 -13.71 14.81
CA ASP A 86 4.63 -14.01 16.12
C ASP A 86 6.00 -13.35 16.31
N VAL A 87 6.23 -12.84 17.51
CA VAL A 87 7.45 -12.14 17.91
C VAL A 87 8.12 -12.93 19.01
N ARG A 88 9.41 -13.22 18.82
CA ARG A 88 10.25 -13.85 19.83
C ARG A 88 10.34 -12.94 21.06
N GLU A 89 10.69 -13.50 22.22
CA GLU A 89 11.13 -12.66 23.33
C GLU A 89 12.21 -11.71 22.81
N LEU A 90 12.12 -10.41 23.10
CA LEU A 90 13.08 -9.43 22.59
C LEU A 90 14.36 -9.41 23.43
N GLY A 91 15.44 -8.88 22.86
CA GLY A 91 16.75 -8.81 23.50
C GLY A 91 17.20 -7.37 23.76
N PRO A 92 18.00 -6.77 22.85
CA PRO A 92 18.57 -5.45 23.06
C PRO A 92 17.49 -4.36 23.12
N THR A 93 17.71 -3.36 23.97
CA THR A 93 16.97 -2.09 23.90
C THR A 93 17.23 -1.36 22.60
N GLY A 94 16.27 -0.56 22.16
CA GLY A 94 16.39 0.30 20.99
C GLY A 94 15.23 0.13 20.02
N THR A 95 15.41 0.64 18.81
CA THR A 95 14.36 0.65 17.78
C THR A 95 14.20 -0.71 17.12
N TYR A 96 12.98 -1.23 17.16
CA TYR A 96 12.53 -2.37 16.39
C TYR A 96 11.67 -1.87 15.22
N THR A 97 11.86 -2.50 14.05
CA THR A 97 11.17 -2.14 12.81
C THR A 97 10.26 -3.28 12.37
N ILE A 98 8.96 -3.02 12.29
CA ILE A 98 7.95 -3.88 11.70
C ILE A 98 7.90 -3.53 10.19
N ALA A 99 8.43 -4.39 9.34
CA ALA A 99 8.35 -4.24 7.89
C ALA A 99 7.23 -5.12 7.33
N TYR A 100 6.41 -4.57 6.43
CA TYR A 100 5.28 -5.28 5.84
C TYR A 100 5.26 -5.15 4.31
N ARG A 101 4.69 -6.16 3.66
CA ARG A 101 4.27 -6.14 2.26
C ARG A 101 2.97 -6.92 2.12
N VAL A 102 1.95 -6.31 1.55
CA VAL A 102 0.63 -6.92 1.33
C VAL A 102 0.17 -6.65 -0.08
N THR A 103 -0.84 -7.38 -0.54
CA THR A 103 -1.53 -7.08 -1.80
C THR A 103 -2.91 -6.52 -1.46
N SER A 104 -3.19 -5.30 -1.92
CA SER A 104 -4.48 -4.64 -1.71
C SER A 104 -5.62 -5.40 -2.41
N ALA A 105 -6.87 -5.10 -2.07
CA ALA A 105 -8.03 -5.68 -2.76
C ALA A 105 -8.02 -5.42 -4.28
N ASP A 106 -7.42 -4.31 -4.72
CA ASP A 106 -7.26 -3.95 -6.14
C ASP A 106 -6.11 -4.68 -6.86
N GLY A 107 -5.35 -5.52 -6.15
CA GLY A 107 -4.25 -6.31 -6.70
C GLY A 107 -2.88 -5.64 -6.68
N HIS A 108 -2.76 -4.38 -6.20
CA HIS A 108 -1.45 -3.72 -6.11
C HIS A 108 -0.71 -4.08 -4.82
N PRO A 109 0.61 -4.34 -4.89
CA PRO A 109 1.42 -4.53 -3.70
C PRO A 109 1.61 -3.20 -2.96
N VAL A 110 1.46 -3.23 -1.64
CA VAL A 110 1.72 -2.13 -0.72
C VAL A 110 2.74 -2.60 0.29
N SER A 111 3.80 -1.82 0.48
CA SER A 111 4.87 -2.11 1.43
C SER A 111 5.23 -0.88 2.25
N GLY A 112 5.75 -1.10 3.44
CA GLY A 112 6.21 -0.02 4.31
C GLY A 112 6.73 -0.54 5.63
N THR A 113 6.97 0.38 6.56
CA THR A 113 7.50 0.08 7.89
C THR A 113 6.74 0.82 8.98
N ARG A 114 6.78 0.24 10.18
CA ARG A 114 6.39 0.85 11.46
C ARG A 114 7.49 0.59 12.48
N THR A 115 7.64 1.48 13.44
CA THR A 115 8.72 1.43 14.44
C THR A 115 8.17 1.44 15.85
N PHE A 116 8.87 0.79 16.78
CA PHE A 116 8.66 0.93 18.21
C PHE A 116 10.00 0.83 18.94
N GLU A 117 10.10 1.41 20.13
CA GLU A 117 11.30 1.38 20.96
C GLU A 117 11.12 0.45 22.16
N LEU A 118 12.02 -0.51 22.33
CA LEU A 118 12.10 -1.30 23.55
C LEU A 118 13.02 -0.58 24.55
N THR A 119 12.49 -0.27 25.73
CA THR A 119 13.18 0.54 26.75
C THR A 119 13.89 -0.29 27.81
N THR A 120 13.54 -1.58 27.95
CA THR A 120 14.18 -2.51 28.88
C THR A 120 14.73 -3.71 28.13
N ALA A 121 15.99 -4.05 28.38
CA ALA A 121 16.63 -5.20 27.74
C ALA A 121 15.96 -6.51 28.20
N GLY A 122 15.64 -7.39 27.25
CA GLY A 122 15.22 -8.76 27.50
C GLY A 122 16.35 -9.76 27.26
N ASN A 123 16.03 -11.06 27.39
CA ASN A 123 17.00 -12.16 27.25
C ASN A 123 16.74 -13.02 26.01
N GLY A 124 15.94 -12.52 25.07
CA GLY A 124 15.59 -13.23 23.86
C GLY A 124 16.78 -13.51 22.95
N THR A 125 16.60 -14.48 22.05
CA THR A 125 17.59 -14.86 21.03
C THR A 125 17.09 -14.49 19.64
N PRO A 126 17.84 -13.68 18.87
CA PRO A 126 17.43 -13.30 17.53
C PRO A 126 17.43 -14.47 16.54
N GLY A 127 16.74 -14.29 15.43
CA GLY A 127 16.80 -15.10 14.23
C GLY A 127 17.98 -14.72 13.33
N ALA A 128 17.88 -15.04 12.05
CA ALA A 128 18.89 -14.71 11.06
C ALA A 128 18.96 -13.19 10.78
N ALA A 129 20.07 -12.75 10.19
CA ALA A 129 20.25 -11.37 9.74
C ALA A 129 19.27 -11.02 8.60
N ALA A 130 18.68 -9.82 8.66
CA ALA A 130 17.62 -9.39 7.76
C ALA A 130 18.09 -9.05 6.32
N ASP A 131 19.35 -8.68 6.13
CA ASP A 131 19.91 -8.17 4.85
C ASP A 131 20.20 -9.24 3.78
N SER A 132 19.68 -10.46 3.92
CA SER A 132 20.07 -11.57 3.05
C SER A 132 19.49 -11.52 1.62
N ASP A 133 18.48 -10.68 1.32
CA ASP A 133 17.72 -10.80 0.05
C ASP A 133 17.25 -9.49 -0.64
N ALA A 134 17.73 -8.31 -0.26
CA ALA A 134 17.21 -7.02 -0.76
C ALA A 134 17.69 -6.57 -2.16
N SER A 135 17.92 -7.49 -3.12
CA SER A 135 18.32 -7.16 -4.49
C SER A 135 17.21 -7.49 -5.51
N GLY A 136 16.20 -6.64 -5.63
CA GLY A 136 15.39 -6.63 -6.86
C GLY A 136 13.96 -6.15 -6.71
N ALA A 137 13.72 -4.87 -7.00
CA ALA A 137 12.50 -4.40 -7.66
C ALA A 137 12.59 -2.89 -7.95
N SER A 138 13.38 -2.48 -8.93
CA SER A 138 13.21 -1.18 -9.58
C SER A 138 11.99 -1.26 -10.51
N GLY A 139 10.88 -0.66 -10.08
CA GLY A 139 9.59 -0.68 -10.77
C GLY A 139 9.66 -0.09 -12.18
N GLY A 140 9.28 -0.89 -13.17
CA GLY A 140 9.07 -0.46 -14.55
C GLY A 140 7.75 0.29 -14.68
N GLY A 141 7.81 1.63 -14.74
CA GLY A 141 6.65 2.46 -15.05
C GLY A 141 6.16 2.23 -16.47
N VAL A 142 4.84 2.10 -16.65
CA VAL A 142 4.22 2.00 -17.97
C VAL A 142 4.40 3.34 -18.70
N PRO A 143 4.97 3.36 -19.91
CA PRO A 143 5.28 4.61 -20.58
C PRO A 143 4.00 5.30 -21.09
N LEU A 144 3.89 6.61 -20.87
CA LEU A 144 2.67 7.41 -21.13
C LEU A 144 2.42 7.73 -22.61
N TRP A 145 3.38 7.48 -23.50
CA TRP A 145 3.29 7.85 -24.92
C TRP A 145 2.09 7.23 -25.68
N PRO A 146 1.62 6.00 -25.41
CA PRO A 146 0.47 5.44 -26.15
C PRO A 146 -0.81 6.23 -25.89
N PHE A 147 -0.98 6.77 -24.67
CA PHE A 147 -2.13 7.58 -24.29
C PHE A 147 -2.12 8.96 -24.97
N LEU A 148 -0.93 9.57 -25.13
CA LEU A 148 -0.78 10.84 -25.84
C LEU A 148 -1.09 10.69 -27.34
N VAL A 149 -0.67 9.58 -27.95
CA VAL A 149 -0.97 9.28 -29.36
C VAL A 149 -2.48 9.08 -29.56
N ALA A 150 -3.14 8.33 -28.67
CA ALA A 150 -4.58 8.11 -28.74
C ALA A 150 -5.37 9.43 -28.63
N ALA A 151 -4.98 10.32 -27.69
CA ALA A 151 -5.61 11.63 -27.53
C ALA A 151 -5.45 12.52 -28.78
N ALA A 152 -4.27 12.52 -29.40
CA ALA A 152 -4.01 13.29 -30.62
C ALA A 152 -4.87 12.81 -31.80
N VAL A 153 -5.03 11.49 -31.98
CA VAL A 153 -5.85 10.90 -33.05
C VAL A 153 -7.33 11.27 -32.88
N VAL A 154 -7.85 11.21 -31.65
CA VAL A 154 -9.24 11.58 -31.35
C VAL A 154 -9.47 13.08 -31.63
N PHE A 155 -8.53 13.94 -31.23
CA PHE A 155 -8.64 15.38 -31.45
C PHE A 155 -8.61 15.73 -32.95
N LEU A 156 -7.67 15.15 -33.70
CA LEU A 156 -7.56 15.38 -35.14
C LEU A 156 -8.76 14.83 -35.91
N GLY A 157 -9.27 13.65 -35.53
CA GLY A 157 -10.48 13.07 -36.11
C GLY A 157 -11.73 13.91 -35.84
N GLY A 158 -11.87 14.44 -34.62
CA GLY A 158 -12.96 15.34 -34.25
C GLY A 158 -12.90 16.68 -34.99
N LEU A 159 -11.71 17.24 -35.16
CA LEU A 159 -11.49 18.47 -35.93
C LEU A 159 -11.81 18.27 -37.42
N ALA A 160 -11.34 17.17 -38.01
CA ALA A 160 -11.63 16.82 -39.40
C ALA A 160 -13.13 16.58 -39.64
N PHE A 161 -13.82 15.92 -38.69
CA PHE A 161 -15.27 15.72 -38.75
C PHE A 161 -16.07 17.02 -38.63
N ALA A 162 -15.65 17.92 -37.73
CA ALA A 162 -16.28 19.23 -37.53
C ALA A 162 -16.12 20.16 -38.74
N LEU A 163 -14.98 20.06 -39.44
CA LEU A 163 -14.71 20.82 -40.67
C LEU A 163 -15.40 20.22 -41.91
N ARG A 164 -16.00 19.02 -41.82
CA ARG A 164 -16.56 18.29 -42.97
C ARG A 164 -17.99 18.68 -43.36
N LYS A 165 -18.55 19.77 -42.84
CA LYS A 165 -19.83 20.30 -43.38
C LYS A 165 -19.91 21.83 -43.32
N LYS A 166 -19.57 22.44 -44.44
CA LYS A 166 -20.16 23.72 -44.88
C LYS A 166 -20.23 23.76 -46.41
N ASP A 167 -20.94 22.80 -46.98
CA ASP A 167 -21.56 22.86 -48.31
C ASP A 167 -23.02 22.40 -48.16
#